data_AF-A0A2E1V2C5-F1
#
_entry.id   AF-A0A2E1V2C5-F1
#
_cell.length_a   1.000
_cell.length_b   1.000
_cell.length_c   1.000
_cell.angle_alpha   90.00
_cell.angle_beta   90.00
_cell.angle_gamma   90.00
#
_symmetry.space_group_name_H-M   'P 1'
#
loop_
_entity.id
_entity.type
_entity.pdbx_description
1 polymer ?
#
loop_
_entity_poly.entity_id
_entity_poly.type
_entity_poly.pdbx_seq_one_letter_code
_entity_poly.pdbx_strand_id
1 'polypeptide(L)'
;MSKMKTKSGAKKRFRMTGSGKVRMNSAFMRHMQSNKPQKMKRKARATSVMCDADARIVKVYMPYDRKQRRKSRAQRAAMAQA
;
A
#
# COMPACT_ATOMS: atom_id res chain seq x y z
N MET A 1 -20.48 -23.57 3.21
CA MET A 1 -20.16 -22.29 2.53
C MET A 1 -18.77 -21.81 2.96
N SER A 2 -17.74 -21.90 2.12
CA SER A 2 -16.40 -21.44 2.47
C SER A 2 -16.24 -19.94 2.21
N LYS A 3 -16.15 -19.14 3.27
CA LYS A 3 -15.90 -17.68 3.18
C LYS A 3 -14.43 -17.42 2.88
N MET A 4 -14.14 -16.60 1.86
CA MET A 4 -12.78 -16.18 1.52
C MET A 4 -12.10 -15.54 2.75
N LYS A 5 -10.88 -15.98 3.07
CA LYS A 5 -10.14 -15.48 4.23
C LYS A 5 -9.07 -14.49 3.79
N THR A 6 -8.88 -13.45 4.61
CA THR A 6 -7.75 -12.53 4.43
C THR A 6 -6.45 -13.21 4.84
N LYS A 7 -5.39 -13.05 4.04
CA LYS A 7 -4.06 -13.55 4.41
C LYS A 7 -3.54 -12.74 5.62
N SER A 8 -3.46 -13.38 6.79
CA SER A 8 -3.05 -12.74 8.05
C SER A 8 -1.66 -12.10 7.95
N GLY A 9 -0.74 -12.72 7.20
CA GLY A 9 0.60 -12.19 6.94
C GLY A 9 0.61 -10.90 6.12
N ALA A 10 -0.36 -10.69 5.22
CA ALA A 10 -0.51 -9.45 4.46
C ALA A 10 -1.12 -8.36 5.35
N LYS A 11 -2.17 -8.71 6.13
CA LYS A 11 -2.83 -7.78 7.07
C LYS A 11 -1.87 -7.20 8.11
N LYS A 12 -0.85 -7.94 8.54
CA LYS A 12 0.15 -7.44 9.52
C LYS A 12 1.16 -6.47 8.90
N ARG A 13 1.43 -6.57 7.59
CA ARG A 13 2.52 -5.86 6.90
C ARG A 13 2.04 -4.63 6.12
N PHE A 14 0.84 -4.70 5.56
CA PHE A 14 0.28 -3.66 4.70
C PHE A 14 -0.94 -3.01 5.35
N ARG A 15 -1.04 -1.69 5.18
CA ARG A 15 -2.19 -0.91 5.62
C ARG A 15 -2.76 -0.12 4.45
N MET A 16 -4.08 -0.08 4.35
CA MET A 16 -4.76 0.74 3.35
C MET A 16 -4.95 2.16 3.88
N THR A 17 -4.64 3.15 3.06
CA THR A 17 -4.93 4.55 3.34
C THR A 17 -6.40 4.86 3.07
N GLY A 18 -6.91 5.98 3.62
CA GLY A 18 -8.26 6.46 3.33
C GLY A 18 -8.52 6.69 1.83
N SER A 19 -7.46 6.94 1.03
CA SER A 19 -7.53 7.12 -0.41
C SER A 19 -7.37 5.83 -1.24
N GLY A 20 -7.29 4.66 -0.60
CA GLY A 20 -7.22 3.36 -1.28
C GLY A 20 -5.83 2.94 -1.77
N LYS A 21 -4.79 3.70 -1.40
CA LYS A 21 -3.38 3.35 -1.64
C LYS A 21 -2.86 2.42 -0.55
N VAL A 22 -1.95 1.51 -0.92
CA VAL A 22 -1.32 0.57 0.01
C VAL A 22 -0.05 1.19 0.57
N ARG A 23 0.04 1.31 1.89
CA ARG A 23 1.23 1.73 2.62
C ARG A 23 2.05 0.53 3.04
N MET A 24 3.36 0.67 2.92
CA MET A 24 4.34 -0.30 3.40
C MET A 24 5.44 0.39 4.21
N ASN A 25 6.08 -0.39 5.08
CA ASN A 25 7.29 0.02 5.76
C ASN A 25 8.50 -0.31 4.88
N SER A 26 9.52 0.56 4.92
CA SER A 26 10.77 0.32 4.19
C SER A 26 11.51 -0.90 4.75
N ALA A 27 12.10 -1.69 3.85
CA ALA A 27 12.86 -2.88 4.20
C ALA A 27 14.27 -2.54 4.72
N PHE A 28 14.95 -3.54 5.27
CA PHE A 28 16.37 -3.50 5.68
C PHE A 28 16.73 -2.57 6.84
N MET A 29 15.78 -2.07 7.64
CA MET A 29 16.07 -1.16 8.76
C MET A 29 16.09 -1.81 10.16
N ARG A 30 16.31 -3.13 10.25
CA ARG A 30 16.27 -3.84 11.54
C ARG A 30 17.64 -4.20 12.12
N HIS A 31 18.63 -4.53 11.28
CA HIS A 31 19.97 -4.96 11.70
C HIS A 31 21.05 -4.28 10.85
N MET A 32 22.29 -4.30 11.37
CA MET A 32 23.50 -3.74 10.72
C MET A 32 23.35 -2.27 10.36
N GLN A 33 22.84 -1.47 11.30
CA GLN A 33 22.62 -0.05 11.07
C GLN A 33 23.91 0.76 11.08
N SER A 34 24.97 0.29 11.74
CA SER A 34 26.27 0.98 11.76
C SER A 34 26.91 1.04 10.37
N ASN A 35 26.79 -0.03 9.57
CA ASN A 35 27.36 -0.10 8.21
C ASN A 35 26.58 0.72 7.16
N LYS A 36 25.35 1.16 7.46
CA LYS A 36 24.49 1.83 6.47
C LYS A 36 24.76 3.35 6.47
N PRO A 37 24.75 4.00 5.30
CA PRO A 37 24.93 5.45 5.25
C PRO A 37 23.74 6.16 5.89
N GLN A 38 23.99 7.29 6.55
CA GLN A 38 22.94 8.06 7.22
C GLN A 38 21.84 8.53 6.25
N LYS A 39 22.18 8.78 4.98
CA LYS A 39 21.20 9.12 3.93
C LYS A 39 20.15 8.03 3.73
N MET A 40 20.57 6.75 3.73
CA MET A 40 19.66 5.61 3.55
C MET A 40 18.76 5.47 4.77
N LYS A 41 19.32 5.56 5.97
CA LYS A 41 18.55 5.51 7.22
C LYS A 41 17.48 6.61 7.26
N ARG A 42 17.81 7.83 6.84
CA ARG A 42 16.85 8.95 6.79
C ARG A 42 15.71 8.69 5.81
N LYS A 43 16.01 8.25 4.59
CA LYS A 43 14.98 7.95 3.57
C LYS A 43 14.07 6.78 3.99
N ALA A 44 14.62 5.76 4.63
CA ALA A 44 13.89 4.55 4.99
C ALA A 44 13.05 4.68 6.27
N ARG A 45 13.17 5.78 7.05
CA ARG A 45 12.31 6.05 8.22
C ARG A 45 10.86 6.29 7.84
N ALA A 46 10.62 6.93 6.70
CA ALA A 46 9.28 7.23 6.26
C ALA A 46 8.56 5.97 5.75
N THR A 47 7.24 5.97 5.89
CA THR A 47 6.39 4.97 5.24
C THR A 47 6.19 5.36 3.78
N SER A 48 6.35 4.39 2.89
CA SER A 48 6.23 4.60 1.46
C SER A 48 4.90 4.04 0.93
N VAL A 49 4.46 4.61 -0.18
CA VAL A 49 3.34 4.09 -0.96
C VAL A 49 3.89 3.11 -1.98
N MET A 50 3.23 1.96 -2.10
CA MET A 50 3.58 0.92 -3.06
C MET A 50 3.24 1.35 -4.49
N CYS A 51 3.97 0.82 -5.48
CA CYS A 51 3.65 1.03 -6.88
C CYS A 51 2.28 0.43 -7.23
N ASP A 52 1.64 0.93 -8.29
CA ASP A 52 0.29 0.50 -8.65
C ASP A 52 0.22 -0.98 -9.08
N ALA A 53 1.32 -1.54 -9.60
CA ALA A 53 1.40 -2.95 -9.99
C ALA A 53 1.37 -3.88 -8.77
N ASP A 54 2.27 -3.68 -7.81
CA ASP A 54 2.34 -4.49 -6.59
C ASP A 54 1.11 -4.28 -5.71
N ALA A 55 0.55 -3.07 -5.70
CA ALA A 55 -0.66 -2.76 -4.95
C ALA A 55 -1.87 -3.57 -5.43
N ARG A 56 -1.92 -3.98 -6.71
CA ARG A 56 -3.00 -4.86 -7.22
C ARG A 56 -2.90 -6.25 -6.60
N ILE A 57 -1.70 -6.80 -6.49
CA ILE A 57 -1.46 -8.13 -5.91
C ILE A 57 -1.86 -8.14 -4.43
N VAL A 58 -1.46 -7.12 -3.67
CA VAL A 58 -1.79 -7.02 -2.24
C VAL A 58 -3.30 -6.93 -2.00
N LYS A 59 -4.04 -6.25 -2.89
CA LYS A 59 -5.50 -6.11 -2.79
C LYS A 59 -6.24 -7.44 -2.98
N VAL A 60 -5.68 -8.41 -3.71
CA VAL A 60 -6.27 -9.75 -3.86
C VAL A 60 -6.24 -10.50 -2.53
N TYR A 61 -5.14 -10.40 -1.77
CA TYR A 61 -5.01 -11.07 -0.47
C TYR A 61 -5.87 -10.47 0.64
N MET A 62 -6.45 -9.28 0.42
CA MET A 62 -7.26 -8.54 1.39
C MET A 62 -8.62 -8.18 0.79
N PRO A 63 -9.49 -9.18 0.55
CA PRO A 63 -10.76 -8.99 -0.17
C PRO A 63 -11.70 -7.98 0.50
N TYR A 64 -11.65 -7.85 1.84
CA TYR A 64 -12.57 -7.04 2.64
C TYR A 64 -12.09 -5.61 2.93
N ASP A 65 -10.82 -5.30 2.68
CA ASP A 65 -10.23 -4.00 3.07
C ASP A 65 -10.21 -2.98 1.91
N ARG A 66 -10.82 -3.33 0.77
CA ARG A 66 -10.76 -2.58 -0.50
C ARG A 66 -11.53 -1.25 -0.43
N LYS A 67 -10.93 -0.20 0.14
CA LYS A 67 -11.45 1.17 0.01
C LYS A 67 -11.16 1.70 -1.40
N GLN A 68 -12.19 1.92 -2.20
CA GLN A 68 -12.07 2.53 -3.53
C GLN A 68 -11.89 4.06 -3.39
N ARG A 69 -10.94 4.62 -4.14
CA ARG A 69 -10.80 6.07 -4.27
C ARG A 69 -12.02 6.58 -5.04
N ARG A 70 -12.90 7.35 -4.40
CA ARG A 70 -13.93 8.10 -5.13
C ARG A 70 -13.18 9.03 -6.10
N LYS A 71 -13.41 8.88 -7.41
CA LYS A 71 -12.85 9.81 -8.42
C LYS A 71 -13.26 11.23 -8.04
N SER A 72 -12.35 12.20 -8.14
CA SER A 72 -12.73 13.60 -7.95
C SER A 72 -13.80 13.98 -8.97
N ARG A 73 -14.64 14.97 -8.67
CA ARG A 73 -15.72 15.41 -9.56
C ARG A 73 -15.19 15.75 -10.97
N ALA A 74 -14.00 16.35 -11.04
CA ALA A 74 -13.26 16.63 -12.28
C ALA A 74 -12.88 15.35 -13.07
N GLN A 75 -12.44 14.29 -12.39
CA GLN A 75 -12.08 13.00 -13.01
C GLN A 75 -13.29 12.18 -13.48
N ARG A 76 -14.50 12.47 -12.97
CA ARG A 76 -15.76 11.87 -13.46
C ARG A 76 -16.29 12.62 -14.68
N ALA A 77 -16.21 13.95 -14.68
CA ALA A 77 -16.63 14.78 -15.80
C ALA A 77 -15.80 14.50 -17.07
N ALA A 78 -14.47 14.40 -16.95
CA ALA A 78 -13.58 14.08 -18.07
C ALA A 78 -13.75 12.65 -18.63
N MET A 79 -14.34 11.73 -17.88
CA MET A 79 -14.64 10.36 -18.35
C MET A 79 -16.05 10.23 -18.93
N ALA A 80 -16.93 11.22 -18.70
CA ALA A 80 -18.29 11.24 -19.24
C ALA A 80 -18.38 11.98 -20.60
N GLN A 81 -17.28 12.61 -21.04
CA GLN A 81 -17.16 13.34 -22.30
C GLN A 81 -16.33 12.55 -23.36
N ALA A 82 -16.02 11.29 -23.07
CA ALA A 82 -15.43 10.32 -24.01
C ALA A 82 -16.34 9.09 -24.03
#